data_AF-A0A839W5B2-F1
#
_entry.id   AF-A0A839W5B2-F1
#
_cell.length_a   1.000
_cell.length_b   1.000
_cell.length_c   1.000
_cell.angle_alpha   90.00
_cell.angle_beta   90.00
_cell.angle_gamma   90.00
#
_symmetry.space_group_name_H-M   'P 1'
#
loop_
_entity.id
_entity.type
_entity.pdbx_description
1 polymer ?
#
loop_
_entity_poly.entity_id
_entity_poly.type
_entity_poly.pdbx_seq_one_letter_code
_entity_poly.pdbx_strand_id
1 'polypeptide(L)'
;MKSKQTKSVPADVLHRVTALLRDYANNPDAGFAYSDPGTMRADLETLEAIVADNSPQRLAVVLDGGLVQAVVGENVPVDLEVAIIDYDTLGAEDSDLMSVHQSDGSTAEAVVALQSIERPGIDLNSVFNQPDVPATPL
;
A
#
# COMPACT_ATOMS: atom_id res chain seq x y z
N MET A 1 20.24 3.13 -2.60
CA MET A 1 18.96 2.68 -2.02
C MET A 1 19.26 1.91 -0.74
N LYS A 2 18.72 2.33 0.41
CA LYS A 2 18.86 1.55 1.66
C LYS A 2 17.83 0.43 1.62
N SER A 3 18.27 -0.82 1.68
CA SER A 3 17.36 -1.98 1.79
C SER A 3 16.58 -1.86 3.10
N LYS A 4 15.23 -1.83 3.01
CA LYS A 4 14.36 -1.88 4.19
C LYS A 4 14.53 -3.28 4.80
N GLN A 5 15.06 -3.34 6.01
CA GLN A 5 15.30 -4.61 6.70
C GLN A 5 13.96 -5.18 7.15
N THR A 6 13.60 -6.37 6.66
CA THR A 6 12.37 -7.07 7.05
C THR A 6 12.42 -7.43 8.54
N LYS A 7 11.32 -7.18 9.27
CA LYS A 7 11.23 -7.58 10.68
C LYS A 7 10.83 -9.04 10.78
N SER A 8 11.50 -9.81 11.63
CA SER A 8 11.13 -11.21 11.90
C SER A 8 10.15 -11.30 13.06
N VAL A 9 9.32 -12.34 13.04
CA VAL A 9 8.45 -12.69 14.18
C VAL A 9 9.29 -13.27 15.32
N PRO A 10 9.16 -12.76 16.56
CA PRO A 10 9.79 -13.37 17.72
C PRO A 10 9.39 -14.84 17.87
N ALA A 11 10.34 -15.70 18.16
CA ALA A 11 10.12 -17.14 18.20
C ALA A 11 9.05 -17.54 19.22
N ASP A 12 8.97 -16.86 20.35
CA ASP A 12 7.99 -17.12 21.41
C ASP A 12 6.56 -16.77 20.98
N VAL A 13 6.36 -15.64 20.29
CA VAL A 13 5.08 -15.25 19.67
C VAL A 13 4.67 -16.30 18.65
N LEU A 14 5.59 -16.72 17.77
CA LEU A 14 5.31 -17.74 16.76
C LEU A 14 4.90 -19.07 17.38
N HIS A 15 5.59 -19.51 18.44
CA HIS A 15 5.23 -20.74 19.17
C HIS A 15 3.84 -20.66 19.79
N ARG A 16 3.50 -19.54 20.46
CA ARG A 16 2.18 -19.36 21.10
C ARG A 16 1.06 -19.39 20.07
N VAL A 17 1.19 -18.64 18.99
CA VAL A 17 0.19 -18.58 17.91
C VAL A 17 0.04 -19.93 17.22
N THR A 18 1.15 -20.61 16.95
CA THR A 18 1.12 -21.95 16.31
C THR A 18 0.45 -22.99 17.20
N ALA A 19 0.72 -22.97 18.51
CA ALA A 19 0.07 -23.85 19.47
C ALA A 19 -1.45 -23.60 19.49
N LEU A 20 -1.86 -22.33 19.55
CA LEU A 20 -3.28 -21.97 19.52
C LEU A 20 -3.99 -22.47 18.24
N LEU A 21 -3.41 -22.21 17.07
CA LEU A 21 -3.98 -22.63 15.79
C LEU A 21 -4.05 -24.16 15.68
N ARG A 22 -3.05 -24.87 16.21
CA ARG A 22 -3.03 -26.33 16.25
C ARG A 22 -4.13 -26.88 17.16
N ASP A 23 -4.30 -26.28 18.34
CA ASP A 23 -5.35 -26.70 19.27
C ASP A 23 -6.74 -26.46 18.69
N TYR A 24 -6.96 -25.30 18.06
CA TYR A 24 -8.19 -25.00 17.34
C TYR A 24 -8.44 -25.97 16.18
N ALA A 25 -7.42 -26.30 15.38
CA ALA A 25 -7.55 -27.24 14.28
C ALA A 25 -7.91 -28.66 14.76
N ASN A 26 -7.41 -29.07 15.94
CA ASN A 26 -7.70 -30.37 16.53
C ASN A 26 -9.04 -30.39 17.28
N ASN A 27 -9.51 -29.24 17.77
CA ASN A 27 -10.72 -29.13 18.57
C ASN A 27 -11.38 -27.74 18.39
N PRO A 28 -12.11 -27.51 17.28
CA PRO A 28 -12.65 -26.20 16.94
C PRO A 28 -13.73 -25.73 17.93
N ASP A 29 -14.40 -26.67 18.61
CA ASP A 29 -15.47 -26.39 19.57
C ASP A 29 -14.95 -26.04 20.97
N ALA A 30 -13.66 -26.26 21.26
CA ALA A 30 -13.06 -25.98 22.57
C ALA A 30 -12.85 -24.47 22.84
N GLY A 31 -13.05 -23.62 21.83
CA GLY A 31 -12.73 -22.19 21.91
C GLY A 31 -11.22 -21.93 21.92
N PHE A 32 -10.85 -20.64 21.93
CA PHE A 32 -9.45 -20.22 21.94
C PHE A 32 -8.92 -20.12 23.38
N ALA A 33 -8.05 -21.05 23.78
CA ALA A 33 -7.33 -20.96 25.04
C ALA A 33 -5.99 -20.23 24.83
N TYR A 34 -6.03 -18.90 24.80
CA TYR A 34 -4.82 -18.09 24.94
C TYR A 34 -4.50 -17.93 26.43
N SER A 35 -3.22 -18.06 26.80
CA SER A 35 -2.75 -18.12 28.20
C SER A 35 -3.33 -17.04 29.10
N ASP A 36 -3.54 -15.84 28.55
CA ASP A 36 -4.36 -14.76 29.09
C ASP A 36 -4.72 -13.74 27.97
N PRO A 37 -5.81 -12.95 28.12
CA PRO A 37 -6.20 -11.96 27.11
C PRO A 37 -5.18 -10.84 26.87
N GLY A 38 -4.34 -10.51 27.86
CA GLY A 38 -3.30 -9.48 27.73
C GLY A 38 -2.17 -9.93 26.80
N THR A 39 -1.73 -11.18 26.96
CA THR A 39 -0.73 -11.82 26.09
C THR A 39 -1.26 -11.99 24.67
N MET A 40 -2.55 -12.30 24.48
CA MET A 40 -3.15 -12.34 23.14
C MET A 40 -3.11 -10.98 22.45
N ARG A 41 -3.44 -9.91 23.18
CA ARG A 41 -3.41 -8.55 22.62
C ARG A 41 -1.99 -8.11 22.27
N ALA A 42 -1.02 -8.36 23.14
CA ALA A 42 0.38 -8.05 22.88
C ALA A 42 0.96 -8.82 21.69
N ASP A 43 0.62 -10.11 21.57
CA ASP A 43 1.01 -10.93 20.43
C ASP A 43 0.37 -10.43 19.13
N LEU A 44 -0.91 -10.05 19.17
CA LEU A 44 -1.61 -9.46 18.02
C LEU A 44 -0.98 -8.12 17.61
N GLU A 45 -0.75 -7.20 18.54
CA GLU A 45 -0.08 -5.92 18.29
C GLU A 45 1.33 -6.15 17.68
N THR A 46 2.06 -7.17 18.16
CA THR A 46 3.37 -7.54 17.63
C THR A 46 3.27 -8.07 16.19
N LEU A 47 2.32 -8.97 15.92
CA LEU A 47 2.09 -9.51 14.59
C LEU A 47 1.63 -8.43 13.61
N GLU A 48 0.72 -7.56 14.01
CA GLU A 48 0.23 -6.43 13.21
C GLU A 48 1.37 -5.48 12.84
N ALA A 49 2.25 -5.14 13.80
CA ALA A 49 3.42 -4.31 13.54
C ALA A 49 4.40 -4.97 12.54
N ILE A 50 4.62 -6.28 12.66
CA ILE A 50 5.50 -7.03 11.76
C ILE A 50 4.87 -7.16 10.37
N VAL A 51 3.57 -7.43 10.29
CA VAL A 51 2.84 -7.46 9.02
C VAL A 51 2.92 -6.09 8.37
N ALA A 52 2.66 -5.00 9.09
CA ALA A 52 2.76 -3.64 8.56
C ALA A 52 4.18 -3.32 8.04
N ASP A 53 5.23 -3.73 8.76
CA ASP A 53 6.62 -3.49 8.36
C ASP A 53 7.08 -4.33 7.17
N ASN A 54 6.52 -5.52 7.00
CA ASN A 54 6.87 -6.44 5.91
C ASN A 54 5.90 -6.39 4.73
N SER A 55 4.76 -5.72 4.87
CA SER A 55 3.80 -5.62 3.78
C SER A 55 4.32 -4.68 2.70
N PRO A 56 4.14 -5.01 1.42
CA PRO A 56 4.56 -4.14 0.34
C PRO A 56 3.80 -2.82 0.43
N GLN A 57 4.54 -1.71 0.29
CA GLN A 57 3.94 -0.39 0.14
C GLN A 57 3.52 -0.24 -1.32
N ARG A 58 2.21 -0.21 -1.55
CA ARG A 58 1.64 -0.21 -2.90
C ARG A 58 0.80 1.02 -3.10
N LEU A 59 0.99 1.67 -4.25
CA LEU A 59 0.22 2.81 -4.70
C LEU A 59 -0.27 2.51 -6.11
N ALA A 60 -1.55 2.71 -6.37
CA ALA A 60 -2.13 2.61 -7.70
C ALA A 60 -2.89 3.89 -8.03
N VAL A 61 -2.71 4.37 -9.26
CA VAL A 61 -3.49 5.47 -9.83
C VAL A 61 -4.56 4.85 -10.71
N VAL A 62 -5.82 5.10 -10.40
CA VAL A 62 -6.96 4.59 -11.15
C VAL A 62 -7.34 5.61 -12.21
N LEU A 63 -7.26 5.22 -13.48
CA LEU A 63 -7.63 6.04 -14.62
C LEU A 63 -8.91 5.50 -15.28
N ASP A 64 -9.77 6.39 -15.72
CA ASP A 64 -10.85 6.09 -16.67
C ASP A 64 -10.92 7.20 -17.72
N GLY A 65 -10.94 6.82 -19.00
CA GLY A 65 -10.97 7.76 -20.12
C GLY A 65 -9.82 8.80 -20.14
N GLY A 66 -8.68 8.50 -19.51
CA GLY A 66 -7.54 9.42 -19.39
C GLY A 66 -7.57 10.32 -18.14
N LEU A 67 -8.64 10.26 -17.35
CA LEU A 67 -8.79 11.05 -16.12
C LEU A 67 -8.47 10.23 -14.89
N VAL A 68 -7.72 10.82 -13.94
CA VAL A 68 -7.51 10.24 -12.61
C VAL A 68 -8.82 10.26 -11.83
N GLN A 69 -9.31 9.07 -11.51
CA GLN A 69 -10.50 8.87 -10.69
C GLN A 69 -10.15 8.78 -9.21
N ALA A 70 -9.05 8.10 -8.88
CA ALA A 70 -8.60 7.92 -7.51
C ALA A 70 -7.10 7.58 -7.46
N VAL A 71 -6.49 7.88 -6.32
CA VAL A 71 -5.19 7.32 -5.93
C VAL A 71 -5.43 6.41 -4.74
N VAL A 72 -5.20 5.11 -4.88
CA VAL A 72 -5.42 4.12 -3.82
C VAL A 72 -4.09 3.57 -3.33
N GLY A 73 -3.99 3.33 -2.03
CA GLY A 73 -2.75 2.88 -1.42
C GLY A 73 -2.93 1.88 -0.29
N GLU A 74 -1.96 0.98 -0.16
CA GLU A 74 -1.88 0.01 0.92
C GLU A 74 -0.51 0.11 1.61
N ASN A 75 -0.52 0.20 2.94
CA ASN A 75 0.69 0.38 3.78
C ASN A 75 1.55 1.59 3.38
N VAL A 76 0.90 2.61 2.83
CA VAL A 76 1.52 3.86 2.41
C VAL A 76 1.65 4.80 3.62
N PRO A 77 2.76 5.55 3.76
CA PRO A 77 2.89 6.54 4.83
C PRO A 77 1.74 7.54 4.81
N VAL A 78 1.23 7.90 5.98
CA VAL A 78 0.11 8.85 6.13
C VAL A 78 0.46 10.27 5.68
N ASP A 79 1.75 10.58 5.61
CA ASP A 79 2.33 11.85 5.17
C ASP A 79 2.77 11.81 3.69
N LEU A 80 2.49 10.74 2.96
CA LEU A 80 2.78 10.71 1.53
C LEU A 80 1.78 11.60 0.78
N GLU A 81 2.29 12.70 0.22
CA GLU A 81 1.54 13.57 -0.68
C GLU A 81 1.71 13.10 -2.13
N VAL A 82 0.62 13.08 -2.90
CA VAL A 82 0.62 12.69 -4.31
C VAL A 82 0.12 13.88 -5.14
N ALA A 83 0.94 14.28 -6.11
CA ALA A 83 0.55 15.24 -7.14
C ALA A 83 0.45 14.51 -8.49
N ILE A 84 -0.66 14.72 -9.18
CA ILE A 84 -0.83 14.35 -10.59
C ILE A 84 -0.54 15.60 -11.41
N ILE A 85 0.40 15.49 -12.35
CA ILE A 85 0.85 16.60 -13.19
C ILE A 85 0.55 16.23 -14.64
N ASP A 86 -0.35 16.97 -15.27
CA ASP A 86 -0.67 16.83 -16.68
C ASP A 86 -0.06 18.00 -17.47
N TYR A 87 0.85 17.67 -18.39
CA TYR A 87 1.51 18.64 -19.25
C TYR A 87 0.73 18.90 -20.55
N ASP A 88 -0.36 18.16 -20.81
CA ASP A 88 -1.29 18.55 -21.86
C ASP A 88 -2.18 19.68 -21.37
N THR A 89 -1.73 20.92 -21.61
CA THR A 89 -2.43 22.14 -21.18
C THR A 89 -3.46 22.61 -22.20
N LEU A 90 -3.68 21.87 -23.30
CA LEU A 90 -4.56 22.32 -24.36
C LEU A 90 -6.01 22.40 -23.89
N GLY A 91 -6.52 23.63 -23.78
CA GLY A 91 -7.89 23.90 -23.34
C GLY A 91 -8.06 24.05 -21.82
N ALA A 92 -6.97 24.05 -21.05
CA ALA A 92 -7.00 24.45 -19.65
C ALA A 92 -7.14 25.99 -19.52
N GLU A 93 -7.77 26.45 -18.44
CA GLU A 93 -7.82 27.88 -18.12
C GLU A 93 -6.48 28.33 -17.52
N ASP A 94 -6.04 29.56 -17.80
CA ASP A 94 -4.79 30.12 -17.26
C ASP A 94 -4.75 30.08 -15.72
N SER A 95 -5.91 30.12 -15.05
CA SER A 95 -6.01 30.01 -13.59
C SER A 95 -5.73 28.61 -13.04
N ASP A 96 -5.85 27.57 -13.88
CA ASP A 96 -5.64 26.17 -13.51
C ASP A 96 -4.20 25.72 -13.81
N LEU A 97 -3.42 26.54 -14.50
CA LEU A 97 -2.03 26.26 -14.85
C LEU A 97 -1.10 26.60 -13.69
N MET A 98 -0.21 25.66 -13.38
CA MET A 98 0.89 25.84 -12.44
C MET A 98 2.24 25.78 -13.17
N SER A 99 3.16 26.65 -12.77
CA SER A 99 4.56 26.59 -13.21
C SER A 99 5.31 25.50 -12.46
N VAL A 100 5.78 24.48 -13.20
CA VAL A 100 6.55 23.35 -12.68
C VAL A 100 8.00 23.46 -13.12
N HIS A 101 8.92 23.56 -12.15
CA HIS A 101 10.35 23.56 -12.41
C HIS A 101 10.84 22.16 -12.80
N GLN A 102 11.55 22.08 -13.92
CA GLN A 102 12.06 20.85 -14.50
C GLN A 102 13.50 20.57 -14.06
N SER A 103 13.94 19.32 -14.19
CA SER A 103 15.29 18.90 -13.77
C SER A 103 16.42 19.56 -14.58
N ASP A 104 16.12 20.08 -15.78
CA ASP A 104 17.06 20.79 -16.63
C ASP A 104 17.14 22.30 -16.35
N GLY A 105 16.41 22.78 -15.33
CA GLY A 105 16.35 24.18 -14.93
C GLY A 105 15.33 25.00 -15.72
N SER A 106 14.63 24.41 -16.69
CA SER A 106 13.51 25.05 -17.37
C SER A 106 12.25 25.07 -16.48
N THR A 107 11.23 25.80 -16.92
CA THR A 107 9.90 25.80 -16.31
C THR A 107 8.88 25.46 -17.39
N ALA A 108 7.92 24.61 -17.06
CA ALA A 108 6.81 24.25 -17.93
C ALA A 108 5.49 24.53 -17.21
N GLU A 109 4.45 24.85 -17.97
CA GLU A 109 3.09 24.95 -17.45
C GLU A 109 2.43 23.57 -17.45
N ALA A 110 1.66 23.28 -16.42
CA ALA A 110 0.95 22.03 -16.25
C ALA A 110 -0.33 22.23 -15.42
N VAL A 111 -1.31 21.37 -15.62
CA VAL A 111 -2.44 21.22 -14.69
C VAL A 111 -1.99 20.29 -13.57
N VAL A 112 -2.10 20.75 -12.32
CA VAL A 112 -1.65 19.98 -11.14
C VAL A 112 -2.80 19.71 -10.20
N ALA A 113 -3.06 18.44 -9.92
CA ALA A 113 -4.05 18.01 -8.95
C ALA A 113 -3.37 17.31 -7.76
N LEU A 114 -3.57 17.85 -6.56
CA LEU A 114 -3.17 17.18 -5.32
C LEU A 114 -4.23 16.13 -4.96
N GLN A 115 -3.80 14.88 -4.84
CA GLN A 115 -4.69 13.75 -4.59
C GLN A 115 -4.47 13.18 -3.19
N SER A 116 -5.58 12.93 -2.50
CA SER A 116 -5.55 12.16 -1.26
C SER A 116 -5.41 10.67 -1.59
N ILE A 117 -4.65 9.95 -0.78
CA ILE A 117 -4.52 8.50 -0.93
C ILE A 117 -5.68 7.84 -0.19
N GLU A 118 -6.52 7.15 -0.95
CA GLU A 118 -7.67 6.43 -0.44
C GLU A 118 -7.32 4.98 -0.07
N ARG A 119 -8.16 4.38 0.79
CA ARG A 119 -8.08 2.93 1.02
C ARG A 119 -8.50 2.19 -0.25
N PRO A 120 -7.84 1.07 -0.62
CA PRO A 120 -8.16 0.38 -1.86
C PRO A 120 -9.57 -0.21 -1.79
N GLY A 121 -10.44 0.19 -2.72
CA GLY A 121 -11.69 -0.51 -3.04
C GLY A 121 -11.49 -1.67 -4.02
N ILE A 122 -10.24 -1.90 -4.47
CA ILE A 122 -9.83 -2.90 -5.45
C ILE A 122 -8.78 -3.84 -4.84
N ASP A 123 -8.73 -5.09 -5.31
CA ASP A 123 -7.69 -6.02 -4.90
C ASP A 123 -6.36 -5.70 -5.61
N LEU A 124 -5.45 -5.03 -4.90
CA LEU A 124 -4.13 -4.70 -5.43
C LEU A 124 -3.26 -5.94 -5.68
N ASN A 125 -3.54 -7.10 -5.08
CA ASN A 125 -2.79 -8.32 -5.40
C ASN A 125 -3.01 -8.74 -6.86
N SER A 126 -4.24 -8.59 -7.36
CA SER A 126 -4.58 -8.90 -8.76
C SER A 126 -3.85 -8.01 -9.79
N VAL A 127 -3.36 -6.84 -9.37
CA VAL A 127 -2.62 -5.88 -10.20
C VAL A 127 -1.12 -6.14 -10.13
N PHE A 128 -0.57 -6.29 -8.92
CA PHE A 128 0.87 -6.38 -8.71
C PHE A 128 1.45 -7.79 -8.81
N ASN A 129 0.63 -8.84 -8.70
CA ASN A 129 1.08 -10.24 -8.79
C ASN A 129 0.72 -10.89 -10.13
N GLN A 130 0.48 -10.10 -11.18
CA GLN A 130 0.29 -10.66 -12.51
C GLN A 130 1.61 -11.32 -12.98
N PRO A 131 1.56 -12.53 -13.55
CA PRO A 131 2.74 -13.12 -14.17
C PRO A 131 3.20 -12.21 -15.31
N ASP A 132 4.52 -12.04 -15.47
CA ASP A 132 5.10 -11.29 -16.59
C ASP A 132 4.52 -11.84 -17.90
N VAL A 133 3.62 -11.10 -18.52
CA VAL A 133 3.15 -11.41 -19.86
C VAL A 133 4.29 -10.94 -20.78
N PRO A 134 4.95 -11.84 -21.53
CA PRO A 134 5.98 -11.41 -22.47
C PRO A 134 5.35 -10.42 -23.44
N ALA A 135 5.94 -9.23 -23.54
CA ALA A 135 5.48 -8.19 -24.44
C ALA A 135 5.33 -8.79 -25.84
N THR A 136 4.10 -8.84 -26.35
CA THR A 136 3.89 -9.20 -27.74
C THR A 136 4.44 -8.03 -28.56
N PRO A 137 5.46 -8.22 -29.41
CA PRO A 137 5.97 -7.14 -30.22
C PRO A 137 4.83 -6.65 -31.14
N LEU A 138 4.57 -5.34 -31.08
CA LEU A 138 3.71 -4.62 -32.01
C LEU A 138 4.30 -4.63 -33.44
#